data_AF-A0A948Q2T7-F1
#
_entry.id   AF-A0A948Q2T7-F1
#
_cell.length_a   1.000
_cell.length_b   1.000
_cell.length_c   1.000
_cell.angle_alpha   90.00
_cell.angle_beta   90.00
_cell.angle_gamma   90.00
#
_symmetry.space_group_name_H-M   'P 1'
#
loop_
_entity.id
_entity.type
_entity.pdbx_description
1 polymer ?
#
loop_
_entity_poly.entity_id
_entity_poly.type
_entity_poly.pdbx_seq_one_letter_code
_entity_poly.pdbx_strand_id
1 'polypeptide(L)' 'MKSLLFLVIGLLVPVSAHAYVDPGTGSFIIQGIIATLVGAGVAIKLSWKRIKARFTGRSVVEDDDLDA' A
#
# COMPACT_ATOMS: atom_id res chain seq x y z
N MET A 1 11.47 -41.33 33.49
CA MET A 1 12.12 -40.01 33.46
C MET A 1 12.45 -39.53 32.04
N LYS A 2 13.12 -40.34 31.20
CA LYS A 2 13.48 -39.97 29.81
C LYS A 2 12.26 -39.69 28.91
N SER A 3 11.19 -40.49 29.03
CA SER A 3 9.93 -40.27 28.29
C SER A 3 9.27 -38.91 28.61
N LEU A 4 9.34 -38.47 29.87
CA LEU A 4 8.84 -37.16 30.28
C LEU A 4 9.66 -36.03 29.65
N LEU A 5 10.97 -36.21 29.54
CA LEU A 5 11.87 -35.27 28.86
C LEU A 5 11.50 -35.12 27.37
N PHE A 6 11.26 -36.24 26.67
CA PHE A 6 10.84 -36.20 25.25
C PHE A 6 9.48 -35.54 25.05
N LEU A 7 8.54 -35.74 25.97
CA LEU A 7 7.20 -35.11 25.92
C LEU A 7 7.28 -33.60 26.14
N VAL A 8 8.10 -33.15 27.09
CA VAL A 8 8.34 -31.71 27.34
C VAL A 8 9.02 -31.06 26.13
N ILE A 9 10.03 -31.70 25.54
CA ILE A 9 10.70 -31.20 24.33
C ILE A 9 9.72 -31.10 23.16
N GLY A 10 8.84 -32.10 22.97
CA GLY A 10 7.83 -32.06 21.91
C GLY A 10 6.82 -30.92 22.05
N LEU A 11 6.45 -30.56 23.29
CA LEU A 11 5.56 -29.43 23.58
C LEU A 11 6.21 -28.06 23.38
N LEU A 12 7.54 -27.99 23.42
CA LEU A 12 8.33 -26.77 23.19
C LEU A 12 8.56 -26.47 21.70
N VAL A 13 8.22 -27.39 20.79
CA VAL A 13 8.34 -27.16 19.35
C VAL A 13 7.12 -26.36 18.87
N PRO A 14 7.27 -25.08 18.48
CA PRO A 14 6.14 -24.30 17.98
C PRO A 14 5.66 -24.89 16.65
N VAL A 15 4.39 -25.29 16.61
CA VAL A 15 3.73 -25.70 15.36
C VAL A 15 3.57 -24.47 14.50
N SER A 16 4.09 -24.50 13.27
CA SER A 16 4.18 -23.32 12.40
C SER A 16 2.79 -22.73 12.08
N ALA A 17 2.42 -21.62 12.72
CA ALA A 17 1.18 -20.90 12.42
C ALA A 17 1.31 -20.09 11.12
N HIS A 18 0.88 -20.66 10.00
CA HIS A 18 1.04 -20.08 8.66
C HIS A 18 0.15 -18.86 8.36
N ALA A 19 -0.83 -18.56 9.22
CA ALA A 19 -1.80 -17.46 9.06
C ALA A 19 -1.71 -16.44 10.21
N TYR A 20 -0.53 -16.29 10.81
CA TYR A 20 -0.31 -15.28 11.84
C TYR A 20 -0.13 -13.92 11.18
N VAL A 21 -1.20 -13.13 11.18
CA VAL A 21 -1.12 -11.70 10.90
C VAL A 21 -0.59 -11.06 12.18
N ASP A 22 0.72 -10.94 12.28
CA ASP A 22 1.37 -10.16 13.32
C ASP A 22 0.70 -8.77 13.42
N PRO A 23 0.48 -8.22 14.62
CA PRO A 23 -0.11 -6.87 14.77
C PRO A 23 0.70 -5.78 14.04
N GLY A 24 2.00 -6.02 13.83
CA GLY A 24 2.83 -5.21 12.93
C GLY A 24 2.43 -5.33 11.46
N THR A 25 2.24 -6.55 10.95
CA THR A 25 1.79 -6.82 9.58
C THR A 25 0.41 -6.25 9.29
N GLY A 26 -0.52 -6.33 10.24
CA GLY A 26 -1.84 -5.69 10.11
C GLY A 26 -1.74 -4.17 9.93
N SER A 27 -0.83 -3.52 10.64
CA SER A 27 -0.59 -2.07 10.53
C SER A 27 -0.03 -1.67 9.16
N PHE A 28 0.85 -2.48 8.58
CA PHE A 28 1.41 -2.22 7.24
C PHE A 28 0.35 -2.25 6.14
N ILE A 29 -0.65 -3.12 6.23
CA ILE A 29 -1.75 -3.17 5.26
C ILE A 29 -2.53 -1.86 5.29
N ILE A 30 -2.91 -1.38 6.48
CA ILE A 30 -3.65 -0.12 6.65
C ILE A 30 -2.82 1.05 6.12
N GLN A 31 -1.52 1.10 6.45
CA GLN A 31 -0.60 2.11 5.93
C GLN A 31 -0.51 2.08 4.40
N GLY A 32 -0.41 0.90 3.79
CA GLY A 32 -0.36 0.74 2.34
C GLY A 32 -1.63 1.23 1.65
N ILE A 33 -2.80 0.96 2.23
CA ILE A 33 -4.07 1.48 1.73
C ILE A 33 -4.10 3.01 1.80
N ILE A 34 -3.75 3.59 2.95
CA ILE A 34 -3.72 5.05 3.12
C ILE A 34 -2.74 5.70 2.14
N ALA A 35 -1.52 5.17 2.03
CA ALA A 35 -0.50 5.67 1.12
C ALA A 35 -0.97 5.61 -0.34
N THR A 36 -1.63 4.51 -0.73
CA THR A 36 -2.17 4.36 -2.09
C THR A 36 -3.27 5.37 -2.37
N LEU A 37 -4.23 5.55 -1.45
CA LEU A 37 -5.33 6.50 -1.64
C LEU A 37 -4.84 7.95 -1.72
N VAL A 38 -3.95 8.34 -0.80
CA VAL A 38 -3.36 9.69 -0.77
C VAL A 38 -2.50 9.91 -2.02
N GLY A 39 -1.63 8.96 -2.35
CA GLY A 39 -0.75 9.03 -3.52
C GLY A 39 -1.54 9.14 -4.83
N ALA A 40 -2.56 8.31 -5.01
CA ALA A 40 -3.45 8.36 -6.17
C ALA A 40 -4.20 9.69 -6.25
N GLY A 41 -4.77 10.16 -5.13
CA GLY A 41 -5.47 11.45 -5.08
C GLY A 41 -4.58 12.63 -5.47
N VAL A 42 -3.35 12.66 -4.97
CA VAL A 42 -2.35 13.67 -5.34
C VAL A 42 -1.97 13.56 -6.82
N ALA A 43 -1.66 12.36 -7.32
CA ALA A 43 -1.31 12.15 -8.73
C ALA A 43 -2.43 12.60 -9.69
N ILE A 44 -3.68 12.30 -9.36
CA ILE A 44 -4.86 12.77 -10.11
C ILE A 44 -4.96 14.29 -10.07
N LYS A 45 -4.79 14.92 -8.90
CA LYS A 45 -4.85 16.37 -8.74
C LYS A 45 -3.78 17.07 -9.59
N LEU A 46 -2.54 16.59 -9.58
CA LEU A 46 -1.47 17.15 -10.43
C LEU A 46 -1.77 16.96 -11.91
N SER A 47 -2.33 15.80 -12.29
CA SER A 47 -2.60 15.46 -13.68
C SER A 47 -3.95 15.97 -14.20
N TRP A 48 -4.73 16.69 -13.39
CA TRP A 48 -6.11 17.08 -13.71
C TRP A 48 -6.25 17.81 -15.04
N LYS A 49 -5.33 18.73 -15.35
CA LYS A 49 -5.31 19.45 -16.64
C LYS A 49 -5.11 18.50 -17.83
N ARG A 50 -4.16 17.56 -17.71
CA ARG A 50 -3.85 16.56 -18.75
C ARG A 50 -4.99 15.55 -18.91
N ILE A 51 -5.58 15.08 -17.82
CA ILE A 51 -6.73 14.18 -17.83
C ILE A 51 -7.91 14.84 -18.56
N LYS A 52 -8.24 16.10 -18.21
CA LYS A 52 -9.29 16.85 -18.90
C LYS A 52 -8.99 17.07 -20.38
N ALA A 53 -7.76 17.41 -20.74
CA ALA A 53 -7.36 17.59 -22.14
C ALA A 53 -7.54 16.29 -22.95
N ARG A 54 -7.15 15.14 -22.38
CA ARG A 54 -7.35 13.82 -23.00
C ARG A 54 -8.83 13.46 -23.18
N PHE A 55 -9.69 13.87 -22.25
CA PHE A 55 -11.13 13.56 -22.31
C PHE A 55 -11.95 14.54 -23.17
N THR A 56 -11.54 15.81 -23.24
CA THR A 56 -12.20 16.85 -24.05
C THR A 56 -11.66 16.92 -25.49
N GLY A 57 -10.52 16.29 -25.79
CA GLY A 57 -9.92 16.33 -27.13
C GLY A 57 -9.32 17.70 -27.49
N ARG A 58 -9.25 18.64 -26.55
CA ARG A 58 -8.54 19.93 -26.71
C ARG A 58 -7.05 19.71 -26.48
N SER A 59 -6.23 20.05 -27.48
CA SER A 59 -4.81 20.28 -27.26
C SER A 59 -4.66 21.36 -26.18
N VAL A 60 -3.73 21.15 -25.24
CA VAL A 60 -3.31 22.21 -24.32
C VAL A 60 -2.62 23.24 -25.20
N VAL A 61 -3.34 24.30 -25.58
CA VAL A 61 -2.73 25.50 -26.15
C VAL A 61 -2.03 26.17 -24.97
N GLU A 62 -0.70 26.25 -25.02
CA GLU A 62 0.11 27.09 -24.14
C GLU A 62 -0.21 28.55 -24.49
N ASP A 63 -1.20 29.12 -23.82
CA ASP A 63 -1.46 30.57 -23.80
C ASP A 63 -0.61 31.21 -22.68
N ASP A 64 0.72 31.06 -22.73
CA ASP A 64 1.64 31.59 -21.70
C ASP A 64 2.46 32.82 -22.14
N ASP A 65 2.17 33.41 -23.31
CA ASP A 65 3.01 34.46 -23.93
C ASP A 65 2.31 35.80 -24.26
N LEU A 66 1.18 36.16 -23.64
CA LEU A 66 0.47 37.43 -23.98
C LEU A 66 0.49 38.55 -22.91
N ASP A 67 1.19 38.37 -21.79
CA ASP A 67 1.30 39.40 -20.73
C ASP A 67 2.77 39.82 -20.44
N ALA A 68 3.57 40.05 -21.49
CA ALA A 68 4.90 40.67 -21.39
C ALA A 68 4.90 42.15 -21.80
#